data_AF-A0A3D2HPB9-F1
#
_entry.id   AF-A0A3D2HPB9-F1
#
_cell.length_a   1.000
_cell.length_b   1.000
_cell.length_c   1.000
_cell.angle_alpha   90.00
_cell.angle_beta   90.00
_cell.angle_gamma   90.00
#
_symmetry.space_group_name_H-M   'P 1'
#
loop_
_entity.id
_entity.type
_entity.pdbx_description
1 polymer ?
#
loop_
_entity_poly.entity_id
_entity_poly.type
_entity_poly.pdbx_seq_one_letter_code
_entity_poly.pdbx_strand_id
1 'polypeptide(L)'
;MYYATFKGLKKGDIAEFNTKQERDDWVNFKDDFSIFVDNAPDNCVFERMALDDEDVINNVVNDKTMPTQQDDFLPNVKWYLRSIA
;
A
#
# COMPACT_ATOMS: atom_id res chain seq x y z
N MET A 1 -2.82 5.65 11.61
CA MET A 1 -2.46 5.28 10.23
C MET A 1 -2.79 3.83 10.01
N TYR A 2 -3.13 3.48 8.78
CA TYR A 2 -3.46 2.12 8.37
C TYR A 2 -2.57 1.74 7.19
N TYR A 3 -2.16 0.47 7.11
CA TYR A 3 -1.13 0.06 6.18
C TYR A 3 -1.57 -1.11 5.31
N ALA A 4 -1.04 -1.15 4.09
CA ALA A 4 -1.19 -2.26 3.15
C ALA A 4 0.11 -2.50 2.39
N THR A 5 0.21 -3.67 1.76
CA THR A 5 1.34 -4.05 0.90
C THR A 5 0.86 -4.99 -0.20
N PHE A 6 1.75 -5.31 -1.14
CA PHE A 6 1.50 -6.34 -2.14
C PHE A 6 1.81 -7.73 -1.58
N LYS A 7 0.85 -8.64 -1.70
CA LYS A 7 0.96 -10.01 -1.20
C LYS A 7 2.05 -10.77 -1.96
N GLY A 8 2.79 -11.62 -1.26
CA GLY A 8 3.83 -12.47 -1.86
C GLY A 8 5.18 -11.76 -2.08
N LEU A 9 5.25 -10.44 -1.94
CA LEU A 9 6.50 -9.69 -1.98
C LEU A 9 7.05 -9.52 -0.55
N LYS A 10 7.98 -10.39 -0.14
CA LYS A 10 8.63 -10.33 1.19
C LYS A 10 9.29 -8.98 1.51
N LYS A 11 9.66 -8.21 0.48
CA LYS A 11 10.19 -6.84 0.56
C LYS A 11 9.33 -5.83 -0.22
N GLY A 12 8.03 -6.10 -0.33
CA GLY A 12 7.11 -5.21 -1.04
C GLY A 12 7.03 -3.84 -0.38
N ASP A 13 6.73 -2.83 -1.19
CA ASP A 13 6.51 -1.47 -0.74
C ASP A 13 5.27 -1.42 0.20
N ILE A 14 5.26 -0.44 1.10
CA ILE A 14 4.16 -0.26 2.06
C ILE A 14 3.38 0.99 1.68
N ALA A 15 2.07 0.85 1.53
CA ALA A 15 1.14 1.96 1.39
C ALA A 15 0.58 2.35 2.77
N GLU A 16 0.56 3.64 3.07
CA GLU A 16 -0.01 4.25 4.27
C GLU A 16 -1.25 5.06 3.90
N PHE A 17 -2.28 4.88 4.73
CA PHE A 17 -3.60 5.50 4.58
C PHE A 17 -4.01 6.18 5.89
N ASN A 18 -4.78 7.26 5.77
CA ASN A 18 -5.28 8.01 6.92
C ASN A 18 -6.36 7.22 7.68
N THR A 19 -7.23 6.52 6.96
CA THR A 19 -8.35 5.76 7.53
C THR A 19 -8.30 4.28 7.15
N LYS A 20 -8.95 3.46 7.99
CA LYS A 20 -9.09 2.02 7.72
C LYS A 20 -9.87 1.77 6.44
N GLN A 21 -10.90 2.57 6.21
CA GLN A 21 -11.79 2.44 5.05
C GLN A 21 -11.01 2.64 3.75
N GLU A 22 -10.18 3.68 3.65
CA GLU A 22 -9.35 3.91 2.44
C GLU A 22 -8.40 2.74 2.18
N ARG A 23 -7.76 2.21 3.23
CA ARG A 23 -6.87 1.05 3.13
C ARG A 23 -7.64 -0.19 2.66
N ASP A 24 -8.80 -0.45 3.25
CA ASP A 24 -9.63 -1.60 2.91
C ASP A 24 -10.21 -1.46 1.48
N ASP A 25 -10.60 -0.26 1.05
CA ASP A 25 -11.05 -0.01 -0.33
C ASP A 25 -9.92 -0.25 -1.32
N TRP A 26 -8.72 0.25 -1.05
CA TRP A 26 -7.56 -0.01 -1.89
C TRP A 26 -7.20 -1.51 -1.97
N VAL A 27 -7.21 -2.23 -0.84
CA VAL A 27 -6.97 -3.68 -0.82
C VAL A 27 -8.00 -4.46 -1.64
N ASN A 28 -9.25 -3.98 -1.66
CA ASN A 28 -10.36 -4.61 -2.38
C ASN A 28 -10.63 -4.00 -3.77
N PHE A 29 -9.71 -3.19 -4.31
CA PHE A 29 -9.83 -2.56 -5.62
C PHE A 29 -11.06 -1.67 -5.79
N LYS A 30 -11.51 -1.06 -4.69
CA LYS A 30 -12.61 -0.09 -4.65
C LYS A 30 -12.14 1.36 -4.59
N ASP A 31 -10.82 1.59 -4.64
CA ASP A 31 -10.26 2.93 -4.78
C ASP A 31 -10.53 3.51 -6.18
N ASP A 32 -10.56 4.84 -6.28
CA ASP A 32 -10.91 5.56 -7.50
C ASP A 32 -10.03 5.17 -8.70
N PHE A 33 -8.74 4.90 -8.47
CA PHE A 33 -7.83 4.50 -9.54
C PHE A 33 -8.16 3.11 -10.07
N SER A 34 -8.38 2.14 -9.18
CA SER A 34 -8.75 0.78 -9.58
C SER A 34 -10.08 0.76 -10.34
N ILE A 35 -11.06 1.54 -9.91
CA ILE A 35 -12.34 1.70 -10.63
C ILE A 35 -12.11 2.33 -12.00
N PHE A 36 -11.27 3.36 -12.08
CA PHE A 36 -10.99 4.07 -13.34
C PHE A 36 -10.33 3.18 -14.40
N VAL A 37 -9.42 2.28 -14.00
CA VAL A 37 -8.72 1.37 -14.92
C VAL A 37 -9.37 -0.02 -15.01
N ASP A 38 -10.56 -0.22 -14.43
CA ASP A 38 -11.28 -1.50 -14.36
C ASP A 38 -10.41 -2.63 -13.77
N ASN A 39 -9.59 -2.32 -12.77
CA ASN A 39 -8.79 -3.31 -12.05
C ASN A 39 -9.62 -3.98 -10.96
N ALA A 40 -9.49 -5.29 -10.87
CA ALA A 40 -10.15 -6.17 -9.93
C ALA A 40 -9.16 -7.27 -9.45
N PRO A 41 -9.48 -7.98 -8.36
CA PRO A 41 -8.60 -9.04 -7.85
C PRO A 41 -8.25 -10.14 -8.86
N ASP A 42 -9.09 -10.37 -9.87
CA ASP A 42 -8.94 -11.42 -10.88
C ASP A 42 -8.13 -10.99 -12.11
N ASN A 43 -7.94 -9.68 -12.33
CA ASN A 43 -7.20 -9.13 -13.46
C ASN A 43 -5.93 -8.36 -13.06
N CYS A 44 -5.73 -8.11 -11.76
CA CYS A 44 -4.52 -7.45 -11.28
C CYS A 44 -3.37 -8.46 -11.09
N VAL A 45 -2.20 -8.11 -11.65
CA VAL A 45 -0.97 -8.92 -11.51
C VAL A 45 -0.50 -8.99 -10.06
N PHE A 46 -0.77 -7.96 -9.26
CA PHE A 46 -0.31 -7.85 -7.89
C PHE A 46 -1.49 -7.93 -6.93
N GLU A 47 -1.58 -9.03 -6.18
CA GLU A 47 -2.51 -9.14 -5.05
C GLU A 47 -2.15 -8.08 -3.98
N ARG A 48 -3.18 -7.45 -3.41
CA ARG A 48 -3.04 -6.46 -2.34
C ARG A 48 -3.47 -7.07 -1.01
N MET A 49 -2.83 -6.69 0.08
CA MET A 49 -3.22 -7.16 1.41
C MET A 49 -3.05 -6.07 2.46
N ALA A 50 -3.93 -6.10 3.47
CA ALA A 50 -3.74 -5.34 4.69
C ALA A 50 -2.43 -5.78 5.38
N LEU A 51 -1.66 -4.81 5.86
CA LEU A 51 -0.50 -5.04 6.69
C LEU A 51 -0.84 -4.62 8.11
N ASP A 52 -1.05 -5.60 8.98
CA ASP A 52 -1.40 -5.40 10.39
C ASP A 52 -0.27 -5.85 11.35
N ASP A 53 0.86 -6.31 10.80
CA ASP A 53 2.05 -6.69 11.58
C ASP A 53 2.80 -5.44 12.06
N GLU A 54 2.62 -5.10 13.35
CA GLU A 54 3.17 -3.90 13.97
C GLU A 54 4.71 -3.86 13.94
N ASP A 55 5.39 -5.00 14.03
CA ASP A 55 6.85 -5.03 14.01
C ASP A 55 7.37 -4.67 12.62
N VAL A 56 6.76 -5.22 11.57
CA VAL A 56 7.10 -4.87 10.19
C VAL A 56 6.82 -3.40 9.91
N ILE A 57 5.66 -2.90 10.34
CA ILE A 57 5.29 -1.49 10.17
C ILE A 57 6.30 -0.59 10.87
N ASN A 58 6.58 -0.84 12.15
CA ASN A 58 7.49 -0.02 12.95
C ASN A 58 8.91 0.00 12.39
N ASN A 59 9.39 -1.13 11.87
CA ASN A 59 10.71 -1.23 11.26
C ASN A 59 10.85 -0.38 9.99
N VAL A 60 9.76 -0.15 9.26
CA VAL A 60 9.78 0.61 8.00
C VAL A 60 9.41 2.07 8.21
N VAL A 61 8.35 2.33 8.96
CA VAL A 61 7.82 3.69 9.17
C VAL A 61 8.77 4.54 10.00
N ASN A 62 9.49 3.95 10.95
CA ASN A 62 10.45 4.68 11.79
C ASN A 62 11.87 4.74 11.20
N ASP A 63 12.12 4.05 10.08
CA ASP A 63 13.40 4.13 9.38
C ASP A 63 13.51 5.46 8.63
N LYS A 64 14.34 6.36 9.15
CA LYS A 64 14.58 7.69 8.55
C LYS A 64 15.28 7.65 7.19
N THR A 65 15.84 6.50 6.81
CA THR A 65 16.49 6.30 5.52
C THR A 65 15.55 5.74 4.47
N MET A 66 14.36 5.29 4.87
CA MET A 66 13.36 4.75 3.97
C MET A 66 12.86 5.83 2.99
N PRO A 67 13.04 5.64 1.67
CA PRO A 67 12.48 6.57 0.70
C PRO A 67 10.95 6.52 0.76
N THR A 68 10.33 7.68 0.70
CA THR A 68 8.86 7.78 0.65
C THR A 68 8.40 8.60 -0.55
N GLN A 69 7.25 8.23 -1.10
CA GLN A 69 6.64 8.93 -2.21
C GLN A 69 5.13 9.13 -1.95
N GLN A 70 4.61 10.29 -2.32
CA GLN A 70 3.16 10.50 -2.36
C GLN A 70 2.63 9.89 -3.67
N ASP A 71 1.55 9.10 -3.59
CA ASP A 71 0.93 8.56 -4.81
C ASP A 71 0.33 9.68 -5.68
N ASP A 72 0.64 9.64 -6.97
CA ASP A 72 0.23 10.67 -7.94
C ASP A 72 -1.26 10.57 -8.32
N PHE A 73 -1.85 9.38 -8.22
CA PHE A 73 -3.25 9.11 -8.58
C PHE A 73 -4.16 9.06 -7.35
N LEU A 74 -3.62 8.65 -6.20
CA LEU A 74 -4.33 8.56 -4.93
C LEU A 74 -3.64 9.47 -3.90
N PRO A 75 -3.92 10.79 -3.88
CA PRO A 75 -3.22 11.75 -3.01
C PRO A 75 -3.37 11.50 -1.50
N ASN A 76 -4.22 10.56 -1.10
CA ASN A 76 -4.38 10.10 0.28
C ASN A 76 -3.45 8.92 0.65
N VAL A 77 -2.65 8.42 -0.31
CA VAL A 77 -1.78 7.25 -0.14
C VAL A 77 -0.31 7.65 -0.17
N LYS A 78 0.40 7.39 0.92
CA LYS A 78 1.86 7.57 1.00
C LYS A 78 2.56 6.23 0.92
N TRP A 79 3.56 6.11 0.05
CA TRP A 79 4.37 4.92 -0.14
C TRP A 79 5.67 4.98 0.65
N TYR A 80 6.07 3.85 1.24
CA TYR A 80 7.41 3.55 1.74
C TYR A 80 8.05 2.53 0.81
N LEU A 81 9.11 2.93 0.10
CA LEU A 81 9.68 2.21 -1.04
C LEU A 81 10.81 1.28 -0.58
N ARG A 82 10.52 -0.01 -0.43
CA ARG A 82 11.47 -1.02 0.06
C ARG A 82 12.22 -1.73 -1.07
N SER A 83 11.67 -1.67 -2.29
CA SER A 83 12.17 -2.42 -3.45
C SER A 83 13.35 -1.75 -4.18
N ILE A 84 13.92 -0.65 -3.64
CA ILE A 84 15.01 0.12 -4.25
C ILE A 84 16.39 -0.17 -3.60
N ALA A 85 16.55 -1.33 -2.94
CA ALA A 85 17.82 -1.75 -2.32
C ALA A 85 18.34 -3.09 -2.83
#